data_AF-A0A952A731-F1
#
_entry.id   AF-A0A952A731-F1
#
_cell.length_a   1.000
_cell.length_b   1.000
_cell.length_c   1.000
_cell.angle_alpha   90.00
_cell.angle_beta   90.00
_cell.angle_gamma   90.00
#
_symmetry.space_group_name_H-M   'P 1'
#
loop_
_entity.id
_entity.type
_entity.pdbx_description
1 polymer ?
#
loop_
_entity_poly.entity_id
_entity_poly.type
_entity_poly.pdbx_seq_one_letter_code
_entity_poly.pdbx_strand_id
1 'polypeptide(L)'
;MPSLKYHLAAFVLRRTRKKAFASAAALHARIARMRPQEDHRPPAGIRQRLDIAGRTVGGFPVYEARPKGREPARRILYIHGGAFCFEMTP
;
A
#
# COMPACT_ATOMS: atom_id res chain seq x y z
N MET A 1 -25.35 -15.18 8.61
CA MET A 1 -24.83 -14.42 9.77
C MET A 1 -23.39 -14.87 10.03
N PRO A 2 -22.44 -13.97 10.35
CA PRO A 2 -21.08 -14.38 10.68
C PRO A 2 -21.07 -15.28 11.92
N SER A 3 -20.15 -16.24 11.97
CA SER A 3 -20.05 -17.18 13.09
C SER A 3 -19.48 -16.53 14.36
N LEU A 4 -19.70 -17.13 15.53
CA LEU A 4 -19.07 -16.68 16.78
C LEU A 4 -17.53 -16.65 16.68
N LYS A 5 -16.95 -17.62 15.95
CA LYS A 5 -15.51 -17.66 15.64
C LYS A 5 -15.05 -16.43 14.87
N TYR A 6 -15.83 -15.98 13.88
CA TYR A 6 -15.55 -14.75 13.14
C TYR A 6 -15.55 -13.53 14.08
N HIS A 7 -16.56 -13.41 14.94
CA HIS A 7 -16.65 -12.29 15.88
C HIS A 7 -15.48 -12.26 16.87
N LEU A 8 -15.07 -13.42 17.39
CA LEU A 8 -13.90 -13.53 18.26
C LEU A 8 -12.61 -13.13 17.53
N ALA A 9 -12.40 -13.61 16.31
CA ALA A 9 -11.23 -13.25 15.50
C ALA A 9 -11.19 -11.74 15.20
N ALA A 10 -12.32 -11.16 14.79
CA ALA A 10 -12.45 -9.73 14.54
C ALA A 10 -12.15 -8.90 15.80
N PHE A 11 -12.67 -9.33 16.96
CA PHE A 11 -12.40 -8.68 18.24
C PHE A 11 -10.90 -8.69 18.58
N VAL A 12 -10.25 -9.86 18.50
CA VAL A 12 -8.82 -10.02 18.80
C VAL A 12 -7.99 -9.16 17.86
N LEU A 13 -8.25 -9.19 16.54
CA LEU A 13 -7.52 -8.40 15.55
C LEU A 13 -7.65 -6.90 15.81
N ARG A 14 -8.86 -6.42 16.10
CA ARG A 14 -9.14 -5.01 16.39
C ARG A 14 -8.37 -4.53 17.62
N ARG A 15 -8.27 -5.35 18.67
CA ARG A 15 -7.63 -4.98 19.93
C ARG A 15 -6.11 -5.19 19.96
N THR A 16 -5.57 -6.08 19.12
CA THR A 16 -4.13 -6.44 19.18
C THR A 16 -3.32 -5.94 17.98
N ARG A 17 -3.75 -6.22 16.75
CA ARG A 17 -2.97 -6.01 15.53
C ARG A 17 -3.31 -4.73 14.77
N LYS A 18 -4.48 -4.15 15.02
CA LYS A 18 -5.00 -2.98 14.29
C LYS A 18 -5.21 -1.77 15.21
N LYS A 19 -4.44 -1.63 16.30
CA LYS A 19 -4.57 -0.53 17.27
C LYS A 19 -4.52 0.87 16.64
N ALA A 20 -3.69 1.06 15.60
CA ALA A 20 -3.63 2.33 14.88
C ALA A 20 -4.91 2.68 14.12
N PHE A 21 -5.81 1.72 13.90
CA PHE A 21 -7.12 1.93 13.26
C PHE A 21 -8.26 1.91 14.30
N ALA A 22 -7.95 1.87 15.60
CA ALA A 22 -8.96 1.81 16.64
C ALA A 22 -9.57 3.19 16.97
N SER A 23 -8.87 4.28 16.64
CA SER A 23 -9.34 5.66 16.79
C SER A 23 -8.65 6.59 15.78
N ALA A 24 -9.26 7.74 15.50
CA ALA A 24 -8.67 8.76 14.64
C ALA A 24 -7.32 9.27 15.20
N ALA A 25 -7.23 9.48 16.51
CA ALA A 25 -5.99 9.92 17.15
C ALA A 25 -4.85 8.90 16.98
N ALA A 26 -5.14 7.60 17.14
CA ALA A 26 -4.14 6.55 16.94
C ALA A 26 -3.70 6.47 15.47
N LEU A 27 -4.61 6.70 14.52
CA LEU A 27 -4.31 6.74 13.10
C LEU A 27 -3.40 7.95 12.77
N HIS A 28 -3.77 9.14 13.21
CA HIS A 28 -2.97 10.35 13.00
C HIS A 28 -1.56 10.22 13.60
N ALA A 29 -1.43 9.68 14.81
CA ALA A 29 -0.13 9.43 15.42
C ALA A 29 0.72 8.45 14.58
N ARG A 30 0.10 7.41 14.01
CA ARG A 30 0.79 6.50 13.10
C ARG A 30 1.21 7.20 11.80
N ILE A 31 0.33 7.98 11.18
CA ILE A 31 0.63 8.74 9.95
C ILE A 31 1.81 9.67 10.18
N ALA A 32 1.78 10.46 11.26
CA ALA A 32 2.87 11.38 11.59
C ALA A 32 4.21 10.66 11.76
N ARG A 33 4.20 9.46 12.35
CA ARG A 33 5.41 8.64 12.53
C ARG A 33 5.92 8.03 11.23
N MET A 34 5.03 7.57 10.35
CA MET A 34 5.41 6.81 9.15
C MET A 34 5.84 7.73 8.00
N ARG A 35 5.16 8.87 7.78
CA ARG A 35 5.43 9.78 6.66
C ARG A 35 6.90 10.12 6.41
N PRO A 36 7.74 10.45 7.42
CA PRO A 36 9.14 10.78 7.17
C PRO A 36 10.00 9.56 6.79
N GLN A 37 9.50 8.34 6.97
CA GLN A 37 10.21 7.08 6.72
C GLN A 37 9.75 6.40 5.43
N GLU A 38 8.59 6.78 4.91
CA GLU A 38 7.98 6.14 3.75
C GLU A 38 8.58 6.68 2.44
N ASP A 39 8.78 5.78 1.48
CA ASP A 39 9.25 6.08 0.14
C ASP A 39 8.39 5.33 -0.87
N HIS A 40 7.71 6.09 -1.73
CA HIS A 40 6.82 5.55 -2.75
C HIS A 40 7.59 4.97 -3.96
N ARG A 41 8.90 5.20 -4.06
CA ARG A 41 9.68 4.83 -5.25
C ARG A 41 9.88 3.31 -5.33
N PRO A 42 9.71 2.70 -6.52
CA PRO A 42 9.97 1.29 -6.71
C PRO A 42 11.42 0.91 -6.33
N PRO A 43 11.63 -0.18 -5.56
CA PRO A 43 12.94 -0.64 -5.16
C PRO A 43 13.88 -0.93 -6.35
N ALA A 44 15.19 -0.87 -6.12
CA ALA A 44 16.19 -1.09 -7.16
C ALA A 44 16.04 -2.44 -7.88
N GLY A 45 15.76 -3.51 -7.13
CA GLY A 45 15.54 -4.85 -7.70
C GLY A 45 14.33 -4.93 -8.66
N ILE A 46 13.31 -4.08 -8.47
CA ILE A 46 12.18 -3.98 -9.40
C ILE A 46 12.60 -3.27 -10.68
N ARG A 47 13.35 -2.16 -10.57
CA ARG A 47 13.89 -1.42 -11.73
C ARG A 47 14.89 -2.23 -12.57
N GLN A 48 15.57 -3.19 -11.95
CA GLN A 48 16.43 -4.13 -12.66
C GLN A 48 15.64 -5.09 -13.54
N ARG A 49 14.43 -5.49 -13.12
CA ARG A 49 13.61 -6.52 -13.79
C ARG A 49 12.57 -5.95 -14.76
N LEU A 50 12.14 -4.72 -14.55
CA LEU A 50 11.06 -4.07 -15.30
C LEU A 50 11.48 -2.68 -15.76
N ASP A 51 10.93 -2.24 -16.89
CA ASP A 51 11.01 -0.85 -17.31
C ASP A 51 9.96 -0.06 -16.53
N ILE A 52 10.42 0.88 -15.70
CA ILE A 52 9.57 1.68 -14.82
C ILE A 52 9.54 3.12 -15.32
N ALA A 53 8.37 3.60 -15.71
CA ALA A 53 8.12 5.01 -15.99
C ALA A 53 7.29 5.63 -14.84
N GLY A 54 7.64 6.84 -14.43
CA GLY A 54 6.92 7.60 -13.41
C GLY A 54 6.25 8.83 -14.00
N ARG A 55 5.02 9.11 -13.59
CA ARG A 55 4.34 10.38 -13.87
C ARG A 55 3.48 10.81 -12.68
N THR A 56 3.06 12.05 -12.68
CA THR A 56 2.11 12.57 -11.68
C THR A 56 0.73 12.70 -12.31
N VAL A 57 -0.31 12.22 -11.63
CA VAL A 57 -1.72 12.35 -12.06
C VAL A 57 -2.51 12.90 -10.89
N GLY A 58 -3.09 14.09 -11.03
CA GLY A 58 -3.88 14.72 -9.95
C GLY A 58 -3.09 14.91 -8.65
N GLY A 59 -1.77 15.11 -8.72
CA GLY A 59 -0.89 15.24 -7.56
C GLY A 59 -0.36 13.91 -6.99
N PHE A 60 -0.77 12.76 -7.53
CA PHE A 60 -0.32 11.44 -7.06
C PHE A 60 0.76 10.84 -7.97
N PRO A 61 1.80 10.21 -7.42
CA PRO A 61 2.77 9.45 -8.21
C PRO A 61 2.11 8.19 -8.79
N VAL A 62 2.27 8.00 -10.09
CA VAL A 62 1.83 6.80 -10.81
C VAL A 62 3.04 6.17 -11.48
N TYR A 63 3.28 4.91 -11.12
CA TYR A 63 4.31 4.09 -11.76
C TYR A 63 3.70 3.14 -12.75
N GLU A 64 4.25 3.15 -13.96
CA GLU A 64 3.96 2.17 -14.99
C GLU A 64 5.13 1.20 -15.07
N ALA A 65 4.85 -0.09 -14.88
CA ALA A 65 5.84 -1.15 -14.95
C ALA A 65 5.60 -2.04 -16.18
N ARG A 66 6.63 -2.19 -17.02
CA ARG A 66 6.57 -2.97 -18.26
C ARG A 66 7.63 -4.09 -18.25
N PRO A 67 7.35 -5.27 -18.82
CA PRO A 67 8.39 -6.26 -19.09
C PRO A 67 9.45 -5.68 -20.03
N LYS A 68 10.73 -5.99 -19.79
CA LYS A 68 11.82 -5.57 -20.66
C LYS A 68 11.83 -6.37 -21.96
N GLY A 69 12.20 -5.71 -23.06
CA GLY A 69 12.49 -6.35 -24.36
C GLY A 69 11.29 -6.99 -25.07
N ARG A 70 10.05 -6.75 -24.61
CA ARG A 70 8.84 -7.21 -25.29
C ARG A 70 7.67 -6.26 -25.06
N GLU A 71 6.78 -6.19 -26.04
CA GLU A 71 5.54 -5.44 -25.86
C GLU A 71 4.56 -6.19 -24.95
N PRO A 72 3.90 -5.50 -24.00
CA PRO A 72 2.94 -6.13 -23.11
C PRO A 72 1.62 -6.40 -23.85
N ALA A 73 1.15 -7.64 -23.82
CA ALA A 73 -0.14 -8.01 -24.42
C ALA A 73 -1.36 -7.55 -23.60
N ARG A 74 -1.17 -7.16 -22.33
CA ARG A 74 -2.24 -6.80 -21.39
C ARG A 74 -1.76 -5.74 -20.40
N ARG A 75 -2.70 -5.00 -19.82
CA ARG A 75 -2.46 -4.00 -18.77
C ARG A 75 -3.39 -4.22 -17.58
N ILE A 76 -2.90 -3.92 -16.39
CA ILE A 76 -3.66 -3.95 -15.13
C ILE A 76 -3.49 -2.59 -14.46
N LEU A 77 -4.58 -2.03 -13.96
CA LEU A 77 -4.54 -0.91 -13.01
C LEU A 77 -4.50 -1.48 -11.60
N TYR A 78 -3.42 -1.21 -10.89
CA TYR A 78 -3.24 -1.65 -9.51
C TYR A 78 -3.24 -0.45 -8.57
N ILE A 79 -4.09 -0.50 -7.56
CA ILE A 79 -4.16 0.47 -6.47
C ILE A 79 -3.85 -0.29 -5.20
N HIS A 80 -2.75 0.07 -4.53
CA HIS A 80 -2.32 -0.64 -3.34
C HIS A 80 -3.21 -0.32 -2.14
N GLY A 81 -3.24 -1.25 -1.18
CA GLY A 81 -3.81 -1.00 0.13
C GLY A 81 -2.90 -0.10 0.98
N GLY A 82 -3.43 0.45 2.06
CA GLY A 82 -2.68 1.39 2.91
C GLY A 82 -3.56 2.45 3.55
N ALA A 83 -4.89 2.27 3.53
CA ALA A 83 -5.86 3.25 4.03
C ALA A 83 -5.67 4.66 3.42
N PHE A 84 -5.13 4.74 2.19
CA PHE A 84 -4.76 5.99 1.51
C PHE A 84 -3.74 6.87 2.26
N CYS A 85 -3.08 6.32 3.27
CA CYS A 85 -2.21 7.06 4.18
C CYS A 85 -0.80 6.48 4.29
N PHE A 86 -0.58 5.28 3.76
CA PHE A 86 0.67 4.52 3.91
C PHE A 86 1.12 3.99 2.56
N GLU A 87 2.42 4.06 2.31
CA GLU A 87 3.05 3.56 1.08
C GLU A 87 3.20 2.03 1.08
N MET A 88 3.49 1.46 -0.09
CA MET A 88 3.88 0.06 -0.20
C MET A 88 5.22 -0.16 0.51
N THR A 89 5.29 -1.16 1.38
CA THR A 89 6.56 -1.56 1.99
C THR A 89 7.43 -2.30 0.97
N PRO A 90 8.75 -2.09 0.96
CA PRO A 90 9.69 -2.79 0.06
C PRO A 90 9.60 -4.32 0.09
#